data_AF-A0A524EI58-F1
#
_entry.id   AF-A0A524EI58-F1
#
_cell.length_a   1.000
_cell.length_b   1.000
_cell.length_c   1.000
_cell.angle_alpha   90.00
_cell.angle_beta   90.00
_cell.angle_gamma   90.00
#
_symmetry.space_group_name_H-M   'P 1'
#
loop_
_entity.id
_entity.type
_entity.pdbx_description
1 polymer ?
#
loop_
_entity_poly.entity_id
_entity_poly.type
_entity_poly.pdbx_seq_one_letter_code
_entity_poly.pdbx_strand_id
1 'polypeptide(L)'
;MGLDKDTLLGLGVLITLLILVSAISFLLSSVEGFLAGVFVIFIGFLISFFRDDIKRALGVSKEEPEIPAPEAEEKDPLYDIEKRISKGREKVAKSFVKYESEYKPEKKGKRAQDIYQEASRLLAALHQAKTYAIQQRNSELVDHYEELIQEVEETRDWSAEEMKYAS
;
A
#
# COMPACT_ATOMS: atom_id res chain seq x y z
N MET A 1 55.89 -22.40 4.63
CA MET A 1 55.78 -22.00 3.21
C MET A 1 55.12 -20.63 3.18
N GLY A 2 55.90 -19.57 2.96
CA GLY A 2 55.35 -18.22 2.82
C GLY A 2 54.78 -18.06 1.41
N LEU A 3 53.55 -17.55 1.29
CA LEU A 3 52.96 -17.20 0.01
C LEU A 3 53.77 -16.06 -0.61
N ASP A 4 54.27 -16.29 -1.83
CA ASP A 4 55.07 -15.32 -2.56
C ASP A 4 54.25 -14.04 -2.82
N LYS A 5 54.89 -12.87 -2.74
CA LYS A 5 54.21 -11.57 -2.92
C LYS A 5 53.48 -11.48 -4.26
N ASP A 6 54.01 -12.12 -5.29
CA ASP A 6 53.41 -12.19 -6.61
C ASP A 6 52.16 -13.08 -6.64
N THR A 7 52.11 -14.11 -5.80
CA THR A 7 50.90 -14.94 -5.59
C THR A 7 49.82 -14.16 -4.85
N LEU A 8 50.19 -13.31 -3.89
CA LEU A 8 49.26 -12.45 -3.15
C LEU A 8 48.70 -11.32 -4.04
N LEU A 9 49.53 -10.72 -4.89
CA LEU A 9 49.09 -9.73 -5.88
C LEU A 9 48.19 -10.38 -6.94
N GLY A 10 48.54 -11.57 -7.43
CA GLY A 10 47.70 -12.35 -8.35
C GLY A 10 46.35 -12.71 -7.74
N LEU A 11 46.32 -13.11 -6.46
CA LEU A 11 45.09 -13.39 -5.73
C LEU A 11 44.24 -12.12 -5.54
N GLY A 12 44.86 -10.99 -5.20
CA GLY A 12 44.18 -9.71 -5.03
C GLY A 12 43.52 -9.19 -6.31
N VAL A 13 44.21 -9.31 -7.45
CA VAL A 13 43.66 -8.97 -8.77
C VAL A 13 42.50 -9.90 -9.13
N LEU A 14 42.63 -11.20 -8.88
CA LEU A 14 41.57 -12.19 -9.12
C LEU A 14 40.30 -11.89 -8.30
N ILE A 15 40.46 -11.57 -7.01
CA ILE A 15 39.36 -11.22 -6.11
C ILE A 15 38.67 -9.94 -6.61
N THR A 16 39.43 -8.94 -7.02
CA THR A 16 38.89 -7.66 -7.51
C THR A 16 38.10 -7.86 -8.82
N LEU A 17 38.60 -8.68 -9.74
CA LEU A 17 37.90 -9.06 -10.97
C LEU A 17 36.62 -9.85 -10.68
N LEU A 18 36.64 -10.77 -9.72
CA LEU A 18 35.46 -11.55 -9.30
C LEU A 18 34.36 -10.66 -8.70
N ILE A 19 34.73 -9.65 -7.91
CA ILE A 19 33.79 -8.67 -7.35
C ILE A 19 33.19 -7.80 -8.47
N LEU A 20 34.03 -7.35 -9.42
CA LEU A 20 33.56 -6.55 -10.56
C LEU A 20 32.58 -7.33 -11.44
N VAL A 21 32.90 -8.59 -11.76
CA VAL A 21 32.04 -9.49 -12.53
C VAL A 21 30.76 -9.80 -11.75
N SER A 22 30.81 -10.02 -10.43
CA SER A 22 29.60 -10.19 -9.60
C SER A 22 28.72 -8.96 -9.58
N ALA A 23 29.28 -7.75 -9.50
CA ALA A 23 28.52 -6.51 -9.50
C ALA A 23 27.83 -6.26 -10.86
N ILE A 24 28.53 -6.52 -11.97
CA ILE A 24 27.97 -6.42 -13.32
C ILE A 24 26.90 -7.50 -13.55
N SER A 25 27.14 -8.74 -13.10
CA SER A 25 26.15 -9.82 -13.13
C SER A 25 24.95 -9.53 -12.23
N PHE A 26 25.12 -8.84 -11.10
CA PHE A 26 24.02 -8.40 -10.23
C PHE A 26 23.18 -7.29 -10.89
N LEU A 27 23.83 -6.35 -11.59
CA LEU A 27 23.14 -5.30 -12.35
C LEU A 27 22.40 -5.85 -13.58
N LEU A 28 22.97 -6.83 -14.28
CA LEU A 28 22.29 -7.53 -15.40
C LEU A 28 21.19 -8.47 -14.89
N SER A 29 21.41 -9.14 -13.76
CA SER A 29 20.40 -9.96 -13.05
C SER A 29 19.21 -9.13 -12.56
N SER A 30 19.38 -7.82 -12.34
CA SER A 30 18.27 -6.93 -11.97
C SER A 30 17.22 -6.76 -13.07
N VAL A 31 17.55 -7.02 -14.34
CA VAL A 31 16.59 -6.92 -15.45
C VAL A 31 15.99 -8.29 -15.77
N GLU A 32 16.79 -9.36 -15.77
CA GLU A 32 16.28 -10.72 -15.98
C GLU A 32 15.51 -11.28 -14.78
N GLY A 33 15.90 -10.97 -13.54
CA GLY A 33 15.17 -11.35 -12.33
C GLY A 33 13.87 -10.57 -12.16
N PHE A 34 13.83 -9.31 -12.61
CA PHE A 34 12.60 -8.53 -12.71
C PHE A 34 11.70 -9.07 -13.83
N LEU A 35 12.23 -9.34 -15.02
CA LEU A 35 11.46 -9.94 -16.11
C LEU A 35 10.97 -11.34 -15.75
N ALA A 36 11.80 -12.21 -15.17
CA ALA A 36 11.39 -13.55 -14.74
C ALA A 36 10.37 -13.50 -13.59
N GLY A 37 10.53 -12.58 -12.63
CA GLY A 37 9.54 -12.36 -11.58
C GLY A 37 8.19 -11.88 -12.14
N VAL A 38 8.22 -10.90 -13.03
CA VAL A 38 7.02 -10.43 -13.75
C VAL A 38 6.43 -11.54 -14.62
N PHE A 39 7.24 -12.35 -15.30
CA PHE A 39 6.79 -13.44 -16.15
C PHE A 39 6.18 -14.59 -15.33
N VAL A 40 6.72 -14.91 -14.16
CA VAL A 40 6.15 -15.90 -13.24
C VAL A 40 4.84 -15.41 -12.64
N ILE A 41 4.75 -14.12 -12.27
CA ILE A 41 3.50 -13.50 -11.81
C ILE A 41 2.47 -13.48 -12.95
N PHE A 42 2.89 -13.16 -14.17
CA PHE A 42 2.02 -13.10 -15.34
C PHE A 42 1.56 -14.49 -15.81
N ILE A 43 2.44 -15.50 -15.82
CA ILE A 43 2.09 -16.90 -16.06
C ILE A 43 1.19 -17.42 -14.94
N GLY A 44 1.49 -17.12 -13.67
CA GLY A 44 0.64 -17.49 -12.54
C GLY A 44 -0.77 -16.88 -12.64
N PHE A 45 -0.84 -15.62 -13.07
CA PHE A 45 -2.09 -14.94 -13.36
C PHE A 45 -2.84 -15.57 -14.55
N LEU A 46 -2.15 -15.87 -15.65
CA LEU A 46 -2.75 -16.54 -16.82
C LEU A 46 -3.24 -17.95 -16.48
N ILE A 47 -2.46 -18.75 -15.74
CA ILE A 47 -2.90 -20.07 -15.28
C ILE A 47 -4.10 -19.94 -14.36
N SER A 48 -4.13 -18.95 -13.45
CA SER A 48 -5.29 -18.70 -12.59
C SER A 48 -6.53 -18.28 -13.38
N PHE A 49 -6.36 -17.46 -14.43
CA PHE A 49 -7.43 -16.94 -15.27
C PHE A 49 -8.00 -18.02 -16.20
N PHE A 50 -7.13 -18.84 -16.82
CA PHE A 50 -7.53 -19.93 -17.69
C PHE A 50 -7.80 -21.26 -16.95
N ARG A 51 -7.59 -21.34 -15.63
CA ARG A 51 -7.85 -22.56 -14.86
C ARG A 51 -9.28 -23.04 -15.01
N ASP A 52 -10.22 -22.10 -15.03
CA ASP A 52 -11.64 -22.40 -15.08
C ASP A 52 -12.10 -22.67 -16.53
N ASP A 53 -11.51 -21.99 -17.51
CA ASP A 53 -11.75 -22.26 -18.94
C ASP A 53 -11.13 -23.58 -19.41
N ILE A 54 -9.95 -23.97 -18.92
CA ILE A 54 -9.31 -25.26 -19.24
C ILE A 54 -10.11 -26.42 -18.64
N LYS A 55 -10.63 -26.28 -17.41
CA LYS A 55 -11.52 -27.30 -16.81
C LYS A 55 -12.83 -27.45 -17.59
N ARG A 56 -13.34 -26.35 -18.15
CA ARG A 56 -14.54 -26.31 -18.99
C ARG A 56 -14.30 -26.87 -20.40
N ALA A 57 -13.12 -26.61 -20.99
CA ALA A 57 -12.72 -27.12 -22.30
C ALA A 57 -12.28 -28.60 -22.29
N LEU A 58 -11.73 -29.09 -21.17
CA LEU A 58 -11.32 -30.50 -21.01
C LEU A 58 -12.47 -31.44 -20.60
N GLY A 59 -13.70 -30.92 -20.44
CA GLY A 59 -14.88 -31.75 -20.15
C GLY A 59 -14.84 -32.53 -18.83
N VAL A 60 -13.99 -32.10 -17.87
CA VAL A 60 -13.83 -32.78 -16.57
C VAL A 60 -14.85 -32.27 -15.53
N SER A 61 -15.63 -31.24 -15.87
CA SER A 61 -16.74 -30.80 -15.02
C SER A 61 -17.88 -31.81 -15.13
N LYS A 62 -17.95 -32.74 -14.17
CA LYS A 62 -19.23 -33.39 -13.86
C LYS A 62 -20.23 -32.28 -13.54
N GLU A 63 -21.40 -32.33 -14.16
CA GLU A 63 -22.58 -31.60 -13.69
C GLU A 63 -22.84 -32.05 -12.25
N GLU A 64 -22.34 -31.26 -11.30
CA GLU A 64 -22.77 -31.31 -9.93
C GLU A 64 -24.06 -30.47 -9.88
N PRO A 65 -25.16 -30.98 -9.30
CA PRO A 65 -26.45 -30.32 -9.36
C PRO A 65 -26.34 -28.90 -8.81
N GLU A 66 -26.93 -27.94 -9.53
CA GLU A 66 -27.04 -26.53 -9.15
C GLU A 66 -27.65 -26.40 -7.75
N ILE A 67 -26.80 -26.45 -6.73
CA ILE A 67 -26.99 -25.66 -5.53
C ILE A 67 -26.67 -24.25 -6.02
N PRO A 68 -27.61 -23.29 -6.02
CA PRO A 68 -27.27 -21.92 -6.36
C PRO A 68 -26.09 -21.54 -5.49
N ALA A 69 -24.96 -21.24 -6.14
CA ALA A 69 -23.82 -20.68 -5.45
C ALA A 69 -24.36 -19.55 -4.57
N PRO A 70 -24.01 -19.46 -3.28
CA PRO A 70 -24.34 -18.25 -2.53
C PRO A 70 -23.82 -17.11 -3.40
N GLU A 71 -24.74 -16.27 -3.87
CA GLU A 71 -24.40 -15.13 -4.71
C GLU A 71 -23.22 -14.48 -4.01
N ALA A 72 -22.07 -14.44 -4.67
CA ALA A 72 -20.93 -13.72 -4.13
C ALA A 72 -21.45 -12.29 -4.01
N GLU A 73 -21.84 -11.89 -2.79
CA GLU A 73 -22.30 -10.54 -2.49
C GLU A 73 -21.25 -9.63 -3.14
N GLU A 74 -21.65 -8.94 -4.22
CA GLU A 74 -20.85 -7.90 -4.82
C GLU A 74 -20.61 -6.90 -3.68
N LYS A 75 -19.46 -7.02 -3.02
CA LYS A 75 -19.08 -6.07 -1.98
C LYS A 75 -19.00 -4.74 -2.68
N ASP A 76 -20.00 -3.92 -2.44
CA ASP A 76 -20.05 -2.55 -2.95
C ASP A 76 -18.67 -1.92 -2.66
N PRO A 77 -17.89 -1.56 -3.68
CA PRO A 77 -16.57 -0.96 -3.47
C PRO A 77 -16.64 0.29 -2.58
N LEU A 78 -17.81 0.94 -2.47
CA LEU A 78 -18.07 2.02 -1.52
C LEU A 78 -18.03 1.54 -0.07
N TYR A 79 -18.52 0.33 0.24
CA TYR A 79 -18.53 -0.22 1.59
C TYR A 79 -17.13 -0.30 2.21
N ASP A 80 -16.14 -0.77 1.44
CA ASP A 80 -14.76 -0.88 1.92
C ASP A 80 -14.10 0.50 2.06
N ILE A 81 -14.48 1.48 1.24
CA ILE A 81 -14.03 2.88 1.38
C ILE A 81 -14.63 3.50 2.65
N GLU A 82 -15.94 3.37 2.85
CA GLU A 82 -16.67 3.86 4.02
C GLU A 82 -16.16 3.28 5.33
N LYS A 83 -15.85 1.98 5.33
CA LYS A 83 -15.24 1.31 6.48
C LYS A 83 -13.85 1.89 6.80
N ARG A 84 -13.07 2.27 5.78
CA ARG A 84 -11.76 2.92 5.98
C ARG A 84 -11.93 4.35 6.49
N ILE A 85 -12.91 5.10 5.99
CA ILE A 85 -13.25 6.46 6.48
C ILE A 85 -13.64 6.39 7.95
N SER A 86 -14.59 5.53 8.31
CA SER A 86 -15.06 5.35 9.68
C SER A 86 -13.92 5.02 10.65
N LYS A 87 -13.06 4.05 10.28
CA LYS A 87 -11.88 3.70 11.08
C LYS A 87 -10.85 4.83 11.14
N GLY A 88 -10.70 5.60 10.06
CA GLY A 88 -9.80 6.75 10.02
C GLY A 88 -10.24 7.84 11.00
N ARG A 89 -11.54 8.19 10.98
CA ARG A 89 -12.14 9.15 11.92
C ARG A 89 -11.96 8.73 13.37
N GLU A 90 -12.20 7.45 13.67
CA GLU A 90 -11.99 6.90 15.02
C GLU A 90 -10.54 7.05 15.48
N LYS A 91 -9.56 6.81 14.60
CA LYS A 91 -8.14 6.97 14.91
C LYS A 91 -7.79 8.42 15.21
N VAL A 92 -8.20 9.34 14.32
CA VAL A 92 -7.99 10.78 14.52
C VAL A 92 -8.55 11.23 15.87
N ALA A 93 -9.79 10.85 16.20
CA ALA A 93 -10.40 11.15 17.49
C ALA A 93 -9.61 10.58 18.68
N LYS A 94 -9.14 9.33 18.59
CA LYS A 94 -8.27 8.74 19.64
C LYS A 94 -6.95 9.48 19.78
N SER A 95 -6.39 9.99 18.68
CA SER A 95 -5.15 10.76 18.71
C SER A 95 -5.34 12.15 19.32
N PHE A 96 -6.50 12.79 19.09
CA PHE A 96 -6.91 13.99 19.82
C PHE A 96 -6.98 13.78 21.33
N VAL A 97 -7.67 12.72 21.77
CA VAL A 97 -7.75 12.40 23.21
C VAL A 97 -6.37 12.24 23.83
N LYS A 98 -5.44 11.59 23.12
CA LYS A 98 -4.05 11.45 23.57
C LYS A 98 -3.31 12.79 23.60
N TYR A 99 -3.56 13.67 22.63
CA TYR A 99 -2.97 15.01 22.58
C TYR A 99 -3.46 15.87 23.76
N GLU A 100 -4.77 15.88 24.02
CA GLU A 100 -5.37 16.64 25.14
C GLU A 100 -4.88 16.16 26.51
N SER A 101 -4.68 14.85 26.65
CA SER A 101 -4.17 14.26 27.90
C SER A 101 -2.68 14.51 28.16
N GLU A 102 -1.94 15.03 27.16
CA GLU A 102 -0.49 15.17 27.24
C GLU A 102 -0.09 16.58 27.70
N TYR A 103 0.75 16.63 28.73
CA TYR A 103 1.19 17.87 29.35
C TYR A 103 2.61 18.27 28.95
N LYS A 104 3.42 17.32 28.46
CA LYS A 104 4.80 17.61 28.07
C LYS A 104 4.86 18.17 26.64
N PRO A 105 5.44 19.35 26.40
CA PRO A 105 5.49 19.98 25.08
C PRO A 105 6.04 19.07 23.97
N GLU A 106 7.19 18.42 24.20
CA GLU A 106 7.81 17.50 23.23
C GLU A 106 6.89 16.34 22.84
N LYS A 107 6.16 15.78 23.81
CA LYS A 107 5.22 14.69 23.56
C LYS A 107 3.96 15.22 22.88
N LYS A 108 3.51 16.42 23.21
CA LYS A 108 2.40 17.11 22.53
C LYS A 108 2.71 17.32 21.05
N GLY A 109 3.92 17.76 20.70
CA GLY A 109 4.36 17.87 19.31
C GLY A 109 4.29 16.54 18.57
N LYS A 110 4.74 15.45 19.21
CA LYS A 110 4.60 14.10 18.65
C LYS A 110 3.13 13.68 18.48
N ARG A 111 2.25 14.04 19.41
CA ARG A 111 0.80 13.76 19.28
C ARG A 111 0.15 14.57 18.17
N ALA A 112 0.53 15.84 18.00
CA ALA A 112 0.10 16.66 16.88
C ALA A 112 0.56 16.04 15.54
N GLN A 113 1.78 15.50 15.49
CA GLN A 113 2.27 14.76 14.31
C GLN A 113 1.46 13.47 14.04
N ASP A 114 1.11 12.71 15.08
CA ASP A 114 0.25 11.53 14.95
C ASP A 114 -1.11 11.92 14.33
N ILE A 115 -1.74 12.99 14.83
CA ILE A 115 -3.01 13.53 14.29
C ILE A 115 -2.86 13.94 12.83
N TYR A 116 -1.80 14.69 12.49
CA TYR A 116 -1.52 15.13 11.12
C TYR A 116 -1.46 13.96 10.13
N GLN A 117 -0.73 12.90 10.50
CA GLN A 117 -0.56 11.73 9.64
C GLN A 117 -1.87 10.94 9.49
N GLU A 118 -2.65 10.81 10.55
CA GLU A 118 -3.94 10.12 10.50
C GLU A 118 -4.98 10.90 9.69
N ALA A 119 -5.06 12.22 9.88
CA ALA A 119 -5.93 13.10 9.09
C ALA A 119 -5.55 13.07 7.60
N SER A 120 -4.24 13.09 7.28
CA SER A 120 -3.77 13.00 5.89
C SER A 120 -4.16 11.67 5.22
N ARG A 121 -4.10 10.55 5.95
CA ARG A 121 -4.56 9.25 5.45
C ARG A 121 -6.07 9.20 5.25
N LEU A 122 -6.82 9.84 6.15
CA LEU A 122 -8.28 9.93 6.05
C LEU A 122 -8.71 10.76 4.82
N LEU A 123 -8.05 11.89 4.55
CA LEU A 123 -8.31 12.70 3.36
C LEU A 123 -8.17 11.91 2.06
N ALA A 124 -7.13 11.08 1.94
CA ALA A 124 -6.96 10.23 0.76
C ALA A 124 -8.15 9.27 0.55
N ALA A 125 -8.70 8.70 1.62
CA ALA A 125 -9.88 7.84 1.55
C ALA A 125 -11.16 8.64 1.18
N LEU A 126 -11.31 9.84 1.73
CA LEU A 126 -12.44 10.73 1.42
C LEU A 126 -12.43 11.21 -0.04
N HIS A 127 -11.27 11.60 -0.57
CA HIS A 127 -11.15 11.94 -2.00
C HIS A 127 -11.46 10.75 -2.91
N GLN A 128 -11.08 9.53 -2.50
CA GLN A 128 -11.46 8.31 -3.22
C GLN A 128 -12.99 8.11 -3.21
N ALA A 129 -13.64 8.30 -2.06
CA ALA A 129 -15.09 8.19 -1.92
C ALA A 129 -15.84 9.25 -2.76
N LYS A 130 -15.38 10.51 -2.70
CA LYS A 130 -15.89 11.60 -3.55
C LYS A 130 -15.76 11.27 -5.03
N THR A 131 -14.62 10.73 -5.46
CA THR A 131 -14.41 10.32 -6.86
C THR A 131 -15.41 9.25 -7.27
N TYR A 132 -15.70 8.28 -6.39
CA TYR A 132 -16.72 7.26 -6.63
C TYR A 132 -18.13 7.88 -6.72
N ALA A 133 -18.48 8.82 -5.83
CA ALA A 133 -19.75 9.53 -5.87
C ALA A 133 -19.95 10.32 -7.17
N ILE A 134 -18.89 10.96 -7.67
CA ILE A 134 -18.88 11.65 -8.98
C ILE A 134 -19.15 10.66 -10.11
N GLN A 135 -18.50 9.48 -10.10
CA GLN A 135 -18.68 8.45 -11.12
C GLN A 135 -20.12 7.92 -11.14
N GLN A 136 -20.75 7.80 -9.96
CA GLN A 136 -22.14 7.41 -9.82
C GLN A 136 -23.15 8.55 -10.08
N ARG A 137 -22.66 9.77 -10.37
CA ARG A 137 -23.48 10.98 -10.58
C ARG A 137 -24.40 11.28 -9.39
N ASN A 138 -23.98 10.95 -8.17
CA ASN A 138 -24.74 11.21 -6.97
C ASN A 138 -24.25 12.51 -6.30
N SER A 139 -24.90 13.63 -6.60
CA SER A 139 -24.50 14.96 -6.10
C SER A 139 -24.57 15.07 -4.58
N GLU A 140 -25.58 14.47 -3.95
CA GLU A 140 -25.72 14.51 -2.48
C GLU A 140 -24.53 13.84 -1.79
N LEU A 141 -24.08 12.70 -2.31
CA LEU A 141 -22.88 12.02 -1.82
C LEU A 141 -21.60 12.81 -2.10
N VAL A 142 -21.52 13.52 -3.23
CA VAL A 142 -20.37 14.40 -3.51
C VAL A 142 -20.30 15.53 -2.50
N ASP A 143 -21.41 16.21 -2.24
CA ASP A 143 -21.49 17.32 -1.28
C ASP A 143 -21.16 16.83 0.14
N HIS A 144 -21.69 15.66 0.52
CA HIS A 144 -21.38 15.04 1.80
C HIS A 144 -19.88 14.79 2.01
N TYR A 145 -19.20 14.22 1.00
CA TYR A 145 -17.75 13.99 1.13
C TYR A 145 -16.94 15.28 1.04
N GLU A 146 -17.40 16.31 0.33
CA GLU A 146 -16.75 17.63 0.31
C GLU A 146 -16.74 18.26 1.70
N GLU A 147 -17.88 18.24 2.41
CA GLU A 147 -17.98 18.72 3.78
C GLU A 147 -17.01 17.98 4.71
N LEU A 148 -16.99 16.64 4.64
CA LEU A 148 -16.07 15.83 5.44
C LEU A 148 -14.60 16.09 5.09
N ILE A 149 -14.28 16.35 3.82
CA ILE A 149 -12.92 16.71 3.40
C ILE A 149 -12.51 18.01 4.08
N GLN A 150 -13.37 19.04 4.01
CA GLN A 150 -13.07 20.34 4.62
C GLN A 150 -12.81 20.21 6.13
N GLU A 151 -13.66 19.50 6.87
CA GLU A 151 -13.47 19.28 8.31
C GLU A 151 -12.11 18.62 8.64
N VAL A 152 -11.71 17.64 7.83
CA VAL A 152 -10.46 16.90 8.05
C VAL A 152 -9.24 17.72 7.59
N GLU A 153 -9.38 18.57 6.58
CA GLU A 153 -8.33 19.52 6.18
C GLU A 153 -8.08 20.55 7.28
N GLU A 154 -9.13 21.13 7.87
CA GLU A 154 -9.02 22.04 9.01
C GLU A 154 -8.30 21.36 10.19
N THR A 155 -8.65 20.10 10.47
CA THR A 155 -7.98 19.27 11.48
C THR A 155 -6.49 19.08 11.19
N ARG A 156 -6.15 18.72 9.95
CA ARG A 156 -4.76 18.51 9.50
C ARG A 156 -3.97 19.80 9.65
N ASP A 157 -4.51 20.91 9.19
CA ASP A 157 -3.81 22.20 9.16
C ASP A 157 -3.62 22.77 10.58
N TRP A 158 -4.62 22.62 11.46
CA TRP A 158 -4.46 22.89 12.89
C TRP A 158 -3.32 22.08 13.50
N SER A 159 -3.29 20.76 13.25
CA SER A 159 -2.23 19.89 13.80
C SER A 159 -0.84 20.24 13.25
N ALA A 160 -0.76 20.71 12.00
CA ALA A 160 0.46 21.21 11.39
C ALA A 160 1.00 22.46 12.09
N GLU A 161 0.09 23.34 12.49
CA GLU A 161 0.41 24.56 13.21
C GLU A 161 0.85 24.27 14.65
N GLU A 162 0.17 23.36 15.34
CA GLU A 162 0.56 22.90 16.68
C GLU A 162 1.98 22.29 16.73
N MET A 163 2.39 21.58 15.68
CA MET A 163 3.76 21.06 15.59
C MET A 163 4.82 22.18 15.61
N LYS A 164 4.52 23.36 15.04
CA LYS A 164 5.46 24.49 15.01
C LYS A 164 5.65 25.11 16.40
N TYR A 165 4.61 25.15 17.22
CA TYR A 165 4.66 25.73 18.57
C TYR A 165 5.18 24.77 19.65
N ALA A 166 5.21 23.47 19.36
CA ALA A 166 5.77 22.45 20.25
C ALA A 166 7.28 22.19 20.04
N SER A 167 7.91 22.89 19.09
CA SER A 167 9.34 22.87 18.76
C SER A 167 10.12 23.89 19.59
#